data_AF-A0A353LSY8-F1
#
_entry.id   AF-A0A353LSY8-F1
#
_cell.length_a   1.000
_cell.length_b   1.000
_cell.length_c   1.000
_cell.angle_alpha   90.00
_cell.angle_beta   90.00
_cell.angle_gamma   90.00
#
_symmetry.space_group_name_H-M   'P 1'
#
loop_
_entity.id
_entity.type
_entity.pdbx_description
1 polymer ?
#
loop_
_entity_poly.entity_id
_entity_poly.type
_entity_poly.pdbx_seq_one_letter_code
_entity_poly.pdbx_strand_id
1 'polypeptide(L)'
;MWSGNWVKLVIVGLICSLASMTAHAAMPSPSPKPAILRSNIVSPEDFARLDRALYAVNQKEWQVAQRIAAGATAPLIEQIILHKTLISPYSTPTFETLKHFLTHYPGWPQEDILTRKAEAQLTEETPLSVRRDWFSTNPPITAEARLLAAITATQANEGTTLPA
;
A
#
# COMPACT_ATOMS: atom_id res chain seq x y z
N MET A 1 -7.02 52.02 -19.75
CA MET A 1 -7.98 51.05 -20.31
C MET A 1 -8.26 51.46 -21.75
N TRP A 2 -7.73 50.70 -22.71
CA TRP A 2 -7.96 50.89 -24.15
C TRP A 2 -8.90 49.76 -24.61
N SER A 3 -10.08 50.11 -25.13
CA SER A 3 -11.08 49.17 -25.63
C SER A 3 -11.01 49.09 -27.15
N GLY A 4 -10.93 47.86 -27.67
CA GLY A 4 -10.87 47.55 -29.10
C GLY A 4 -12.08 46.73 -29.54
N ASN A 5 -12.99 47.42 -30.23
CA ASN A 5 -13.99 47.04 -31.22
C ASN A 5 -14.45 45.58 -31.40
N TRP A 6 -15.75 45.46 -31.23
CA TRP A 6 -16.66 44.53 -31.89
C TRP A 6 -16.77 44.88 -33.38
N VAL A 7 -17.16 43.92 -34.24
CA VAL A 7 -18.23 44.03 -35.26
C VAL A 7 -17.99 43.19 -36.55
N LYS A 8 -18.99 42.32 -36.81
CA LYS A 8 -19.58 41.83 -38.09
C LYS A 8 -19.08 40.56 -38.80
N LEU A 9 -19.98 39.56 -38.75
CA LEU A 9 -20.30 38.50 -39.72
C LEU A 9 -20.59 38.99 -41.16
N VAL A 10 -20.44 38.07 -42.14
CA VAL A 10 -21.29 37.74 -43.34
C VAL A 10 -20.41 36.92 -44.34
N ILE A 11 -20.51 35.59 -44.48
CA ILE A 11 -21.36 34.68 -45.32
C ILE A 11 -21.27 34.84 -46.88
N VAL A 12 -21.03 33.69 -47.55
CA VAL A 12 -21.26 33.28 -48.98
C VAL A 12 -20.12 33.59 -49.97
N GLY A 13 -19.58 32.68 -50.81
CA GLY A 13 -19.81 31.26 -51.10
C GLY A 13 -19.03 30.77 -52.33
N LEU A 14 -19.10 29.45 -52.57
CA LEU A 14 -18.87 28.68 -53.82
C LEU A 14 -17.48 28.69 -54.51
N ILE A 15 -16.85 27.50 -54.65
CA ILE A 15 -16.54 26.82 -55.94
C ILE A 15 -15.79 25.49 -55.70
N CYS A 16 -16.20 24.50 -56.49
CA CYS A 16 -15.80 23.11 -56.64
C CYS A 16 -14.31 22.73 -56.49
N SER A 17 -14.05 21.61 -55.81
CA SER A 17 -13.45 20.41 -56.43
C SER A 17 -13.61 19.19 -55.51
N LEU A 18 -14.31 18.16 -55.98
CA LEU A 18 -14.26 16.82 -55.39
C LEU A 18 -12.90 16.20 -55.72
N ALA A 19 -11.99 16.19 -54.76
CA ALA A 19 -10.93 15.19 -54.74
C ALA A 19 -11.40 14.06 -53.81
N SER A 20 -11.96 13.00 -54.40
CA SER A 20 -12.21 11.76 -53.68
C SER A 20 -10.87 11.15 -53.27
N MET A 21 -10.42 11.43 -52.04
CA MET A 21 -9.36 10.64 -51.42
C MET A 21 -9.96 9.30 -51.05
N THR A 22 -9.67 8.27 -51.84
CA THR A 22 -9.83 6.88 -51.40
C THR A 22 -8.86 6.64 -50.25
N ALA A 23 -9.33 6.82 -49.02
CA ALA A 23 -8.62 6.39 -47.83
C ALA A 23 -8.49 4.85 -47.88
N HIS A 24 -7.34 4.35 -48.32
CA HIS A 24 -6.98 2.96 -48.10
C HIS A 24 -6.74 2.80 -46.60
N ALA A 25 -7.74 2.29 -45.87
CA ALA A 25 -7.57 1.92 -44.48
C ALA A 25 -6.53 0.79 -44.42
N ALA A 26 -5.27 1.14 -44.15
CA ALA A 26 -4.28 0.17 -43.71
C ALA A 26 -4.82 -0.44 -42.42
N MET A 27 -5.19 -1.72 -42.44
CA MET A 27 -5.58 -2.42 -41.23
C MET A 27 -4.46 -2.23 -40.18
N PRO A 28 -4.78 -1.94 -38.91
CA PRO A 28 -3.75 -1.96 -37.87
C PRO A 28 -3.13 -3.35 -37.87
N SER A 29 -1.82 -3.42 -38.13
CA SER A 29 -1.08 -4.68 -38.07
C SER A 29 -1.33 -5.29 -36.68
N PRO A 30 -1.76 -6.56 -36.58
CA PRO A 30 -1.97 -7.17 -35.28
C PRO A 30 -0.66 -7.14 -34.51
N SER A 31 -0.63 -6.40 -33.40
CA SER A 31 0.52 -6.43 -32.49
C SER A 31 0.67 -7.87 -32.00
N PRO A 32 1.85 -8.49 -32.15
CA PRO A 32 2.08 -9.80 -31.58
C PRO A 32 1.80 -9.71 -30.07
N LYS A 33 0.93 -10.60 -29.57
CA LYS A 33 0.70 -10.74 -28.14
C LYS A 33 2.07 -10.90 -27.48
N PRO A 34 2.39 -10.10 -26.45
CA PRO A 34 3.66 -10.24 -25.75
C PRO A 34 3.85 -11.71 -25.41
N ALA A 35 5.03 -12.27 -25.72
CA ALA A 35 5.36 -13.61 -25.28
C ALA A 35 5.08 -13.66 -23.77
N ILE A 36 4.21 -14.57 -23.34
CA ILE A 36 4.00 -14.78 -21.91
C ILE A 36 5.36 -15.18 -21.35
N LEU A 37 6.01 -14.26 -20.66
CA LEU A 37 7.18 -14.57 -19.85
C LEU A 37 6.68 -15.55 -18.81
N ARG A 38 6.98 -16.84 -18.98
CA ARG A 38 6.79 -17.81 -17.91
C ARG A 38 7.75 -17.38 -16.82
N SER A 39 7.23 -16.81 -15.73
CA SER A 39 8.05 -16.56 -14.55
C SER A 39 8.47 -17.92 -14.01
N ASN A 40 9.75 -18.24 -14.16
CA ASN A 40 10.41 -19.35 -13.46
C ASN A 40 10.60 -19.05 -11.96
N ILE A 41 10.08 -17.91 -11.49
CA ILE A 41 10.21 -17.40 -10.13
C ILE A 41 9.21 -18.08 -9.17
N VAL A 42 8.04 -18.51 -9.68
CA VAL A 42 7.01 -19.16 -8.85
C VAL A 42 6.67 -20.51 -9.47
N SER A 43 6.94 -21.58 -8.72
CA SER A 43 6.57 -22.93 -9.15
C SER A 43 5.04 -23.09 -9.18
N PRO A 44 4.49 -23.99 -10.02
CA PRO A 44 3.06 -24.29 -9.99
C PRO A 44 2.55 -24.72 -8.60
N GLU A 45 3.40 -25.39 -7.82
CA GLU A 45 3.09 -25.79 -6.45
C GLU A 45 2.98 -24.57 -5.52
N ASP A 46 3.95 -23.65 -5.60
CA ASP A 46 3.94 -22.41 -4.83
C ASP A 46 2.74 -21.54 -5.18
N PHE A 47 2.37 -21.48 -6.45
CA PHE A 47 1.14 -20.81 -6.87
C PHE A 47 -0.11 -21.44 -6.26
N ALA A 48 -0.22 -22.78 -6.28
CA ALA A 48 -1.33 -23.50 -5.66
C ALA A 48 -1.35 -23.37 -4.13
N ARG A 49 -0.20 -23.15 -3.48
CA ARG A 49 -0.12 -22.83 -2.04
C ARG A 49 -0.59 -21.41 -1.77
N LEU A 50 -0.11 -20.44 -2.56
CA LEU A 50 -0.54 -19.05 -2.46
C LEU A 50 -2.06 -18.92 -2.60
N ASP A 51 -2.65 -19.56 -3.62
CA ASP A 51 -4.09 -19.54 -3.86
C ASP A 51 -4.89 -20.08 -2.65
N ARG A 52 -4.51 -21.25 -2.13
CA ARG A 52 -5.14 -21.83 -0.93
C ARG A 52 -4.96 -20.98 0.33
N ALA A 53 -3.79 -20.37 0.49
CA ALA A 53 -3.54 -19.50 1.63
C ALA A 53 -4.37 -18.21 1.55
N LEU A 54 -4.50 -17.61 0.35
CA LEU A 54 -5.37 -16.46 0.13
C LEU A 54 -6.85 -16.81 0.35
N TYR A 55 -7.28 -18.00 -0.06
CA TYR A 55 -8.61 -18.50 0.27
C TYR A 55 -8.82 -18.55 1.79
N ALA A 56 -7.88 -19.12 2.55
CA ALA A 56 -7.96 -19.15 4.01
C ALA A 56 -7.96 -17.74 4.65
N VAL A 57 -7.20 -16.78 4.11
CA VAL A 57 -7.28 -15.36 4.52
C VAL A 57 -8.70 -14.81 4.32
N ASN A 58 -9.34 -15.07 3.18
CA ASN A 58 -10.70 -14.61 2.93
C ASN A 58 -11.71 -15.21 3.91
N GLN A 59 -11.48 -16.45 4.33
CA GLN A 59 -12.29 -17.15 5.34
C GLN A 59 -11.95 -16.75 6.78
N LYS A 60 -11.03 -15.80 6.98
CA LYS A 60 -10.54 -15.35 8.29
C LYS A 60 -9.82 -16.44 9.10
N GLU A 61 -9.35 -17.48 8.43
CA GLU A 61 -8.61 -18.59 9.02
C GLU A 61 -7.10 -18.27 9.05
N TRP A 62 -6.72 -17.24 9.82
CA TRP A 62 -5.38 -16.66 9.81
C TRP A 62 -4.26 -17.69 10.03
N GLN A 63 -4.44 -18.58 11.00
CA GLN A 63 -3.48 -19.62 11.35
C GLN A 63 -3.36 -20.68 10.24
N VAL A 64 -4.47 -21.00 9.57
CA VAL A 64 -4.48 -21.94 8.45
C VAL A 64 -3.74 -21.33 7.27
N ALA A 65 -4.03 -20.06 6.95
CA ALA A 65 -3.34 -19.33 5.89
C ALA A 65 -1.83 -19.30 6.11
N GLN A 66 -1.37 -18.93 7.31
CA GLN A 66 0.05 -18.88 7.66
C GLN A 66 0.71 -20.27 7.56
N ARG A 67 0.04 -21.32 8.04
CA ARG A 67 0.56 -22.69 7.94
C ARG A 67 0.71 -23.17 6.49
N ILE A 68 -0.24 -22.83 5.61
CA ILE A 68 -0.14 -23.16 4.19
C ILE A 68 1.04 -22.42 3.56
N ALA A 69 1.19 -21.13 3.89
CA ALA A 69 2.24 -20.25 3.37
C ALA A 69 3.64 -20.69 3.81
N ALA A 70 3.81 -21.11 5.07
CA ALA A 70 5.09 -21.59 5.60
C ALA A 70 5.62 -22.86 4.91
N GLY A 71 4.74 -23.60 4.20
CA GLY A 71 5.13 -24.75 3.40
C GLY A 71 5.54 -24.42 1.97
N ALA A 72 5.57 -23.15 1.57
CA ALA A 72 5.98 -22.74 0.23
C ALA A 72 7.52 -22.68 0.10
N THR A 73 8.02 -22.90 -1.10
CA THR A 73 9.46 -22.78 -1.40
C THR A 73 9.87 -21.31 -1.51
N ALA A 74 9.01 -20.47 -2.09
CA ALA A 74 9.23 -19.04 -2.20
C ALA A 74 8.88 -18.30 -0.89
N PRO A 75 9.85 -17.65 -0.20
CA PRO A 75 9.60 -16.91 1.05
C PRO A 75 8.61 -15.75 0.89
N LEU A 76 8.51 -15.21 -0.33
CA LEU A 76 7.57 -14.13 -0.67
C LEU A 76 6.11 -14.52 -0.38
N ILE A 77 5.75 -15.80 -0.48
CA ILE A 77 4.38 -16.26 -0.20
C ILE A 77 4.03 -16.04 1.27
N GLU A 78 4.94 -16.37 2.18
CA GLU A 78 4.74 -16.11 3.61
C GLU A 78 4.57 -14.62 3.90
N GLN A 79 5.39 -13.77 3.26
CA GLN A 79 5.33 -12.32 3.41
C GLN A 79 4.00 -11.74 2.92
N ILE A 80 3.50 -12.22 1.76
CA ILE A 80 2.20 -11.81 1.22
C ILE A 80 1.08 -12.20 2.18
N ILE A 81 1.08 -13.44 2.68
CA ILE A 81 0.00 -13.94 3.53
C ILE A 81 0.02 -13.26 4.91
N LEU A 82 1.22 -13.03 5.46
CA LEU A 82 1.38 -12.25 6.69
C LEU A 82 0.82 -10.83 6.48
N HIS A 83 1.24 -10.14 5.41
CA HIS A 83 0.75 -8.80 5.09
C HIS A 83 -0.78 -8.74 4.99
N LYS A 84 -1.38 -9.63 4.18
CA LYS A 84 -2.84 -9.69 4.00
C LYS A 84 -3.58 -9.95 5.31
N THR A 85 -2.99 -10.77 6.18
CA THR A 85 -3.51 -10.98 7.52
C THR A 85 -3.44 -9.70 8.34
N LEU A 86 -2.30 -8.99 8.37
CA LEU A 86 -2.10 -7.80 9.20
C LEU A 86 -3.00 -6.62 8.79
N ILE A 87 -3.18 -6.37 7.49
CA ILE A 87 -4.03 -5.26 7.00
C ILE A 87 -5.54 -5.56 7.08
N SER A 88 -5.92 -6.81 7.32
CA SER A 88 -7.33 -7.20 7.41
C SER A 88 -8.03 -6.41 8.54
N PRO A 89 -9.20 -5.81 8.30
CA PRO A 89 -9.95 -5.13 9.36
C PRO A 89 -10.49 -6.11 10.41
N TYR A 90 -10.51 -7.41 10.10
CA TYR A 90 -10.99 -8.47 11.01
C TYR A 90 -9.89 -9.14 11.82
N SER A 91 -8.62 -8.76 11.60
CA SER A 91 -7.50 -9.25 12.39
C SER A 91 -7.12 -8.26 13.50
N THR A 92 -6.72 -8.80 14.65
CA THR A 92 -6.25 -8.04 15.81
C THR A 92 -4.78 -8.40 16.10
N PRO A 93 -3.83 -8.03 15.23
CA PRO A 93 -2.42 -8.32 15.44
C PRO A 93 -1.87 -7.51 16.62
N THR A 94 -0.89 -8.08 17.32
CA THR A 94 -0.21 -7.41 18.43
C THR A 94 0.66 -6.26 17.93
N PHE A 95 0.96 -5.30 18.82
CA PHE A 95 1.91 -4.24 18.54
C PHE A 95 3.27 -4.79 18.06
N GLU A 96 3.78 -5.84 18.71
CA GLU A 96 5.06 -6.45 18.37
C GLU A 96 5.07 -7.03 16.95
N THR A 97 4.01 -7.74 16.57
CA THR A 97 3.88 -8.29 15.21
C THR A 97 3.87 -7.19 14.15
N LEU A 98 3.14 -6.09 14.41
CA LEU A 98 3.08 -4.94 13.50
C LEU A 98 4.42 -4.22 13.40
N LYS A 99 5.07 -3.96 14.55
CA LYS A 99 6.40 -3.36 14.63
C LYS A 99 7.43 -4.19 13.87
N HIS A 100 7.43 -5.50 14.06
CA HIS A 100 8.32 -6.41 13.36
C HIS A 100 8.12 -6.31 11.84
N PHE A 101 6.87 -6.37 11.36
CA PHE A 101 6.59 -6.28 9.93
C PHE A 101 7.09 -4.95 9.33
N LEU A 102 6.73 -3.82 9.96
CA LEU A 102 7.14 -2.49 9.50
C LEU A 102 8.66 -2.28 9.52
N THR A 103 9.36 -2.91 10.47
CA THR A 103 10.83 -2.80 10.57
C THR A 103 11.53 -3.65 9.51
N HIS A 104 11.03 -4.87 9.26
CA HIS A 104 11.68 -5.83 8.37
C HIS A 104 11.31 -5.66 6.89
N TYR A 105 10.17 -5.04 6.59
CA TYR A 105 9.66 -4.86 5.24
C TYR A 105 9.33 -3.38 4.94
N PRO A 106 10.32 -2.48 4.93
CA PRO A 106 10.09 -1.08 4.59
C PRO A 106 9.69 -0.91 3.12
N GLY A 107 8.78 0.02 2.85
CA GLY A 107 8.20 0.28 1.53
C GLY A 107 7.12 -0.73 1.10
N TRP A 108 6.65 -1.59 2.00
CA TRP A 108 5.63 -2.58 1.64
C TRP A 108 4.28 -1.90 1.37
N PRO A 109 3.39 -2.44 0.53
CA PRO A 109 2.09 -1.81 0.31
C PRO A 109 1.30 -1.56 1.61
N GLN A 110 0.63 -0.42 1.69
CA GLN A 110 -0.29 -0.09 2.80
C GLN A 110 0.39 -0.02 4.18
N GLU A 111 1.63 0.47 4.24
CA GLU A 111 2.30 0.73 5.53
C GLU A 111 1.50 1.66 6.42
N ASP A 112 0.78 2.63 5.86
CA ASP A 112 -0.05 3.54 6.62
C ASP A 112 -1.15 2.81 7.41
N ILE A 113 -1.77 1.77 6.84
CA ILE A 113 -2.73 0.92 7.54
C ILE A 113 -2.05 0.17 8.69
N LEU A 114 -0.87 -0.39 8.45
CA LEU A 114 -0.10 -1.13 9.46
C LEU A 114 0.35 -0.21 10.60
N THR A 115 0.82 1.00 10.28
CA THR A 115 1.24 2.02 11.24
C THR A 115 0.05 2.48 12.08
N ARG A 116 -1.11 2.77 11.46
CA ARG A 116 -2.34 3.09 12.21
C ARG A 116 -2.75 1.98 13.16
N LYS A 117 -2.66 0.72 12.70
CA LYS A 117 -2.92 -0.43 13.56
C LYS A 117 -1.91 -0.53 14.70
N ALA A 118 -0.63 -0.26 14.46
CA ALA A 118 0.40 -0.32 15.49
C ALA A 118 0.17 0.77 16.54
N GLU A 119 -0.09 1.99 16.09
CA GLU A 119 -0.47 3.11 16.94
C GLU A 119 -1.70 2.81 17.80
N ALA A 120 -2.73 2.18 17.23
CA ALA A 120 -3.94 1.79 17.96
C ALA A 120 -3.70 0.72 19.05
N GLN A 121 -2.56 0.01 19.02
CA GLN A 121 -2.17 -0.92 20.08
C GLN A 121 -1.34 -0.24 21.18
N LEU A 122 -0.87 0.99 20.98
CA LEU A 122 -0.11 1.72 21.97
C LEU A 122 -1.04 2.51 22.90
N THR A 123 -0.76 2.42 24.20
CA THR A 123 -1.50 3.11 25.27
C THR A 123 -0.52 3.77 26.24
N GLU A 124 -1.01 4.61 27.16
CA GLU A 124 -0.17 5.18 28.22
C GLU A 124 0.44 4.11 29.14
N GLU A 125 -0.24 2.97 29.29
CA GLU A 125 0.20 1.79 30.05
C GLU A 125 1.34 1.03 29.35
N THR A 126 1.50 1.23 28.04
CA THR A 126 2.65 0.68 27.32
C THR A 126 3.93 1.25 27.91
N PRO A 127 4.94 0.42 28.24
CA PRO A 127 6.17 0.89 28.87
C PRO A 127 6.79 2.09 28.16
N LEU A 128 7.22 3.09 28.93
CA LEU A 128 7.77 4.34 28.41
C LEU A 128 8.92 4.10 27.42
N SER A 129 9.79 3.12 27.69
CA SER A 129 10.87 2.72 26.79
C SER A 129 10.33 2.27 25.42
N VAL A 130 9.29 1.44 25.39
CA VAL A 130 8.68 0.94 24.16
C VAL A 130 8.06 2.07 23.35
N ARG A 131 7.32 2.98 24.00
CA ARG A 131 6.72 4.15 23.34
C ARG A 131 7.79 5.08 22.76
N ARG A 132 8.82 5.39 23.55
CA ARG A 132 9.95 6.24 23.13
C ARG A 132 10.66 5.63 21.92
N ASP A 133 11.00 4.35 22.00
CA ASP A 133 11.71 3.66 20.93
C ASP A 133 10.86 3.65 19.65
N TRP A 134 9.55 3.40 19.76
CA TRP A 134 8.63 3.47 18.62
C TRP A 134 8.60 4.87 17.97
N PHE A 135 8.30 5.91 18.74
CA PHE A 135 8.16 7.27 18.21
C PHE A 135 9.48 7.91 17.79
N SER A 136 10.63 7.35 18.18
CA SER A 136 11.94 7.82 17.72
C SER A 136 12.19 7.62 16.23
N THR A 137 11.59 6.57 15.64
CA THR A 137 11.75 6.22 14.22
C THR A 137 10.43 6.25 13.44
N ASN A 138 9.29 6.32 14.12
CA ASN A 138 7.95 6.30 13.50
C ASN A 138 7.17 7.56 13.87
N PRO A 139 7.19 8.61 13.03
CA PRO A 139 6.38 9.80 13.24
C PRO A 139 4.88 9.45 13.31
N PRO A 140 4.14 9.91 14.34
CA PRO A 140 2.76 9.51 14.55
C PRO A 140 1.80 10.08 13.50
N ILE A 141 0.94 9.23 12.94
CA ILE A 141 -0.01 9.60 11.87
C ILE A 141 -1.46 9.75 12.36
N THR A 142 -1.85 9.11 13.45
CA THR A 142 -3.15 9.32 14.13
C THR A 142 -3.10 10.47 15.14
N ALA A 143 -4.27 11.01 15.51
CA ALA A 143 -4.36 12.08 16.50
C ALA A 143 -4.01 11.56 17.90
N GLU A 144 -4.49 10.35 18.21
CA GLU A 144 -4.25 9.61 19.45
C GLU A 144 -2.75 9.34 19.62
N ALA A 145 -2.07 8.87 18.57
CA ALA A 145 -0.63 8.65 18.62
C ALA A 145 0.18 9.95 18.76
N ARG A 146 -0.28 11.06 18.16
CA ARG A 146 0.35 12.37 18.36
C ARG A 146 0.28 12.82 19.81
N LEU A 147 -0.88 12.65 20.45
CA LEU A 147 -1.04 12.94 21.88
C LEU A 147 -0.15 12.02 22.73
N LEU A 148 -0.16 10.71 22.46
CA LEU A 148 0.67 9.75 23.18
C LEU A 148 2.16 10.03 23.01
N ALA A 149 2.62 10.44 21.83
CA ALA A 149 4.00 10.84 21.58
C ALA A 149 4.39 12.09 22.39
N ALA A 150 3.51 13.08 22.50
CA ALA A 150 3.74 14.26 23.33
C ALA A 150 3.86 13.90 24.82
N ILE A 151 2.96 13.04 25.34
CA ILE A 151 3.02 12.53 26.72
C ILE A 151 4.34 11.76 26.95
N THR A 152 4.72 10.91 26.00
CA THR A 152 5.98 10.14 26.03
C THR A 152 7.19 11.05 26.15
N ALA A 153 7.23 12.15 25.38
CA ALA A 153 8.33 13.12 25.41
C ALA A 153 8.42 13.85 26.76
N THR A 154 7.28 14.27 27.33
CA THR A 154 7.24 14.92 28.65
C THR A 154 7.76 13.99 29.75
N GLN A 155 7.26 12.75 29.80
CA GLN A 155 7.68 11.74 30.79
C GLN A 155 9.18 11.38 30.67
N ALA A 156 9.71 11.33 29.44
CA ALA A 156 11.12 11.06 29.21
C ALA A 156 12.03 12.16 29.78
N ASN A 157 11.60 13.43 29.71
CA ASN A 157 12.36 14.55 30.26
C ASN A 157 12.35 14.54 31.80
N GLU A 158 11.21 14.25 32.43
CA GLU A 158 11.09 14.16 33.90
C GLU A 158 11.99 13.07 34.48
N GLY A 159 12.05 11.90 33.82
CA GLY A 159 12.91 10.78 34.23
C GLY A 159 14.42 11.07 34.16
N THR A 160 14.84 12.10 33.42
CA THR A 160 16.25 12.53 33.34
C THR A 160 16.64 13.59 34.40
N THR A 161 15.69 14.07 35.20
CA THR A 161 15.90 15.22 36.12
C THR A 161 16.03 14.88 37.61
N LEU A 162 16.11 13.61 38.03
CA LEU A 162 16.38 13.24 39.42
C LEU A 162 17.87 12.89 39.63
N PRO A 163 18.70 13.79 40.19
CA PRO A 163 19.95 13.39 40.80
C PRO A 163 19.69 12.60 42.09
N ALA A 164 20.45 11.53 42.29
CA ALA A 164 20.53 10.78 43.54
C ALA A 164 21.24 11.58 44.65
#